data_AF-A0A7W1NAP4-F1
#
_entry.id   AF-A0A7W1NAP4-F1
#
_cell.length_a   1.000
_cell.length_b   1.000
_cell.length_c   1.000
_cell.angle_alpha   90.00
_cell.angle_beta   90.00
_cell.angle_gamma   90.00
#
_symmetry.space_group_name_H-M   'P 1'
#
loop_
_entity.id
_entity.type
_entity.pdbx_description
1 polymer ?
#
loop_
_entity_poly.entity_id
_entity_poly.type
_entity_poly.pdbx_seq_one_letter_code
_entity_poly.pdbx_strand_id
1 'polypeptide(L)'
;MSHDFGDLLRQVIVSTNASVSTWAQRVGLTHGQIHNIIAGRRCPPLDQLERWCDELGLVDGVRARFLQRARLAHAPIEVHALVDQLEAQVELLTRDNATLRQHNDLAREQLKRLRRIEAIAHAKQPPASSEASASPHAATAANG
;
A
#
# COMPACT_ATOMS: atom_id res chain seq x y z
N MET A 1 -17.24 -1.59 -2.18
CA MET A 1 -17.73 -2.76 -1.41
C MET A 1 -18.40 -2.20 -0.18
N SER A 2 -19.65 -2.57 0.12
CA SER A 2 -20.28 -2.12 1.36
C SER A 2 -19.52 -2.74 2.54
N HIS A 3 -18.89 -1.91 3.37
CA HIS A 3 -18.07 -2.36 4.50
C HIS A 3 -18.89 -2.41 5.79
N ASP A 4 -20.06 -3.04 5.73
CA ASP A 4 -20.92 -3.21 6.90
C ASP A 4 -20.30 -4.24 7.85
N PHE A 5 -20.39 -3.95 9.15
CA PHE A 5 -19.96 -4.86 10.21
C PHE A 5 -20.66 -6.23 10.09
N GLY A 6 -21.92 -6.24 9.66
CA GLY A 6 -22.70 -7.47 9.51
C GLY A 6 -22.10 -8.47 8.51
N ASP A 7 -21.63 -7.97 7.35
CA ASP A 7 -20.98 -8.79 6.34
C ASP A 7 -19.62 -9.31 6.83
N LEU A 8 -18.84 -8.45 7.50
CA LEU A 8 -17.58 -8.84 8.12
C LEU A 8 -17.79 -9.94 9.17
N LEU A 9 -18.77 -9.78 10.05
CA LEU A 9 -19.11 -10.77 11.07
C LEU A 9 -19.48 -12.12 10.44
N ARG A 10 -20.34 -12.11 9.42
CA ARG A 10 -20.72 -13.32 8.69
C ARG A 10 -19.51 -13.99 8.06
N GLN A 11 -18.65 -13.22 7.39
CA GLN A 11 -17.46 -13.75 6.73
C GLN A 11 -16.51 -14.41 7.74
N VAL A 12 -16.27 -13.76 8.88
CA VAL A 12 -15.39 -14.29 9.93
C VAL A 12 -15.98 -15.58 10.51
N ILE A 13 -17.26 -15.62 10.85
CA ILE A 13 -17.93 -16.84 11.35
C ILE A 13 -17.75 -18.00 10.36
N VAL A 14 -18.02 -17.76 9.07
CA VAL A 14 -17.90 -18.80 8.03
C VAL A 14 -16.44 -19.28 7.90
N SER A 15 -15.47 -18.37 8.00
CA SER A 15 -14.05 -18.73 7.92
C SER A 15 -13.56 -19.61 9.07
N THR A 16 -14.25 -19.58 10.21
CA THR A 16 -13.97 -20.47 11.37
C THR A 16 -14.65 -21.84 11.28
N ASN A 17 -15.27 -22.19 10.14
CA ASN A 17 -16.07 -23.40 9.94
C ASN A 17 -17.23 -23.55 10.95
N ALA A 18 -17.69 -22.45 11.55
CA ALA A 18 -18.83 -22.44 12.45
C ALA A 18 -20.10 -22.01 11.71
N SER A 19 -21.25 -22.57 12.11
CA SER A 19 -22.54 -21.99 11.71
C SER A 19 -22.84 -20.75 12.55
N VAL A 20 -23.58 -19.79 12.00
CA VAL A 20 -24.04 -18.59 12.73
C VAL A 20 -24.78 -18.98 14.01
N SER A 21 -25.62 -20.02 13.96
CA SER A 21 -26.37 -20.51 15.13
C SER A 21 -25.46 -21.10 16.20
N THR A 22 -24.50 -21.92 15.79
CA THR A 22 -23.53 -22.54 16.72
C THR A 22 -22.66 -21.47 17.38
N TRP A 23 -22.18 -20.49 16.61
CA TRP A 23 -21.39 -19.39 17.15
C TRP A 23 -22.21 -18.49 18.08
N ALA A 24 -23.44 -18.15 17.72
CA ALA A 24 -24.35 -17.38 18.58
C ALA A 24 -24.50 -18.01 19.97
N GLN A 25 -24.69 -19.32 20.03
CA GLN A 25 -24.78 -20.06 21.29
C GLN A 25 -23.51 -19.94 22.15
N ARG A 26 -22.32 -20.00 21.54
CA ARG A 26 -21.02 -19.87 22.26
C ARG A 26 -20.84 -18.50 22.90
N VAL A 27 -21.29 -17.44 22.21
CA VAL A 27 -21.24 -16.07 22.74
C VAL A 27 -22.46 -15.72 23.62
N GLY A 28 -23.36 -16.67 23.88
CA GLY A 28 -24.51 -16.48 24.77
C GLY A 28 -25.65 -15.66 24.16
N LEU A 29 -25.76 -15.63 22.83
CA LEU A 29 -26.80 -14.91 22.08
C LEU A 29 -27.67 -15.86 21.28
N THR A 30 -28.89 -15.41 20.97
CA THR A 30 -29.81 -16.17 20.11
C THR A 30 -29.45 -15.96 18.64
N HIS A 31 -29.82 -16.93 17.80
CA HIS A 31 -29.67 -16.80 16.34
C HIS A 31 -30.33 -15.51 15.81
N GLY A 32 -31.53 -15.18 16.30
CA GLY A 32 -32.25 -13.97 15.90
C GLY A 32 -31.52 -12.68 16.29
N GLN A 33 -30.87 -12.64 17.45
CA GLN A 33 -30.05 -11.50 17.86
C GLN A 33 -28.87 -11.30 16.91
N ILE A 34 -28.12 -12.37 16.60
CA ILE A 34 -27.01 -12.29 15.65
C ILE A 34 -27.49 -11.95 14.24
N HIS A 35 -28.62 -12.50 13.80
CA HIS A 35 -29.19 -12.18 12.49
C HIS A 35 -29.55 -10.69 12.38
N ASN A 36 -30.11 -10.09 13.43
CA ASN A 36 -30.40 -8.65 13.44
C ASN A 36 -29.14 -7.78 13.42
N ILE A 37 -28.05 -8.24 14.02
CA ILE A 37 -26.74 -7.57 13.94
C ILE A 37 -26.15 -7.68 12.54
N ILE A 38 -26.19 -8.89 11.95
CA ILE A 38 -25.73 -9.12 10.58
C ILE A 38 -26.54 -8.30 9.55
N ALA A 39 -27.83 -8.11 9.79
CA ALA A 39 -28.69 -7.32 8.91
C ALA A 39 -28.64 -5.80 9.17
N GLY A 40 -27.74 -5.33 10.06
CA GLY A 40 -27.64 -3.91 10.42
C GLY A 40 -28.84 -3.34 11.19
N ARG A 41 -29.79 -4.19 11.61
CA ARG A 41 -30.99 -3.80 12.38
C ARG A 41 -30.71 -3.58 13.86
N ARG A 42 -29.55 -4.05 14.35
CA ARG A 42 -29.10 -3.89 15.73
C ARG A 42 -27.59 -3.69 15.76
N CYS A 43 -27.13 -2.77 16.61
CA CYS A 43 -25.70 -2.57 16.82
C CYS A 43 -25.09 -3.73 17.66
N PRO A 44 -23.81 -4.10 17.42
CA PRO A 44 -23.15 -5.12 18.22
C PRO A 44 -22.93 -4.67 19.68
N PRO A 45 -23.01 -5.57 20.67
CA PRO A 45 -22.75 -5.25 22.07
C PRO A 45 -21.26 -4.95 22.30
N LEU A 46 -20.94 -3.67 22.57
CA LEU A 46 -19.55 -3.19 22.67
C LEU A 46 -18.76 -3.86 23.81
N ASP A 47 -19.43 -4.17 24.91
CA ASP A 47 -18.87 -4.82 26.10
C ASP A 47 -18.44 -6.27 25.84
N GLN A 48 -18.99 -6.92 24.81
CA GLN A 48 -18.70 -8.33 24.49
C GLN A 48 -17.72 -8.49 23.32
N LEU A 49 -17.32 -7.39 22.66
CA LEU A 49 -16.54 -7.46 21.43
C LEU A 49 -15.18 -8.15 21.60
N GLU A 50 -14.51 -7.93 22.73
CA GLU A 50 -13.23 -8.59 23.02
C GLU A 50 -13.41 -10.11 23.11
N ARG A 51 -14.43 -10.56 23.84
CA ARG A 51 -14.80 -11.98 23.91
C ARG A 51 -15.16 -12.54 22.54
N TRP A 52 -15.87 -11.78 21.71
CA TRP A 52 -16.18 -12.23 20.34
C TRP A 52 -14.92 -12.41 19.50
N CYS A 53 -13.95 -11.50 19.63
CA CYS A 53 -12.67 -11.62 18.94
C CYS A 53 -11.93 -12.88 19.40
N ASP A 54 -11.92 -13.17 20.70
CA ASP A 54 -11.27 -14.35 21.26
C ASP A 54 -11.95 -15.65 20.77
N GLU A 55 -13.28 -15.72 20.80
CA GLU A 55 -14.07 -16.85 20.31
C GLU A 55 -13.92 -17.08 18.80
N LEU A 56 -13.71 -16.01 18.03
CA LEU A 56 -13.47 -16.06 16.59
C LEU A 56 -11.99 -16.26 16.24
N GLY A 57 -11.09 -16.31 17.23
CA GLY A 57 -9.65 -16.46 17.01
C GLY A 57 -9.02 -15.28 16.26
N LEU A 58 -9.55 -14.06 16.42
CA LEU A 58 -9.06 -12.89 15.73
C LEU A 58 -7.78 -12.32 16.37
N VAL A 59 -6.76 -12.14 15.54
CA VAL A 59 -5.46 -11.60 15.92
C VAL A 59 -5.09 -10.35 15.10
N ASP A 60 -4.16 -9.55 15.65
CA ASP A 60 -3.48 -8.43 14.99
C ASP A 60 -4.43 -7.47 14.24
N GLY A 61 -4.11 -7.18 12.97
CA GLY A 61 -4.85 -6.25 12.14
C GLY A 61 -6.30 -6.67 11.87
N VAL A 62 -6.60 -7.98 11.88
CA VAL A 62 -7.97 -8.46 11.69
C VAL A 62 -8.82 -8.14 12.92
N ARG A 63 -8.29 -8.35 14.13
CA ARG A 63 -8.93 -7.95 15.39
C ARG A 63 -9.18 -6.44 15.42
N ALA A 64 -8.17 -5.64 15.11
CA ALA A 64 -8.29 -4.19 15.09
C ALA A 64 -9.38 -3.71 14.12
N ARG A 65 -9.40 -4.26 12.90
CA ARG A 65 -10.44 -3.95 11.88
C ARG A 65 -11.83 -4.35 12.36
N PHE A 66 -11.97 -5.52 12.97
CA PHE A 66 -13.24 -6.01 13.49
C PHE A 66 -13.80 -5.08 14.57
N LEU A 67 -12.98 -4.69 15.55
CA LEU A 67 -13.36 -3.76 16.61
C LEU A 67 -13.71 -2.37 16.05
N GLN A 68 -12.93 -1.87 15.09
CA GLN A 68 -13.19 -0.58 14.45
C GLN A 68 -14.54 -0.57 13.73
N ARG A 69 -14.86 -1.63 12.96
CA ARG A 69 -16.16 -1.73 12.26
C ARG A 69 -17.32 -1.91 13.23
N ALA A 70 -17.12 -2.66 14.31
CA ALA A 70 -18.13 -2.80 15.34
C ALA A 70 -18.46 -1.46 16.00
N ARG A 71 -17.46 -0.61 16.27
CA ARG A 71 -17.65 0.74 16.80
C ARG A 71 -18.30 1.67 15.77
N LEU A 72 -17.89 1.56 14.51
CA LEU A 72 -18.49 2.35 13.42
C LEU A 72 -19.99 2.08 13.31
N ALA A 73 -20.44 0.84 13.51
CA ALA A 73 -21.88 0.50 13.47
C ALA A 73 -22.75 1.26 14.50
N HIS A 74 -22.15 1.89 15.52
CA HIS A 74 -22.86 2.76 16.48
C HIS A 74 -22.83 4.24 16.08
N ALA A 75 -22.07 4.60 15.05
CA ALA A 75 -21.91 5.98 14.63
C ALA A 75 -23.11 6.46 13.80
N PRO A 76 -23.36 7.77 13.74
CA PRO A 76 -24.31 8.36 12.80
C PRO A 76 -23.95 8.04 11.34
N ILE A 77 -24.96 7.98 10.47
CA ILE A 77 -24.79 7.63 9.05
C ILE A 77 -23.84 8.58 8.31
N GLU A 78 -23.76 9.83 8.74
CA GLU A 78 -22.84 10.83 8.19
C GLU A 78 -21.38 10.44 8.42
N VAL A 79 -21.09 9.81 9.58
CA VAL A 79 -19.76 9.29 9.89
C VAL A 79 -19.43 8.09 9.01
N HIS A 80 -20.40 7.24 8.71
CA HIS A 80 -20.21 6.13 7.77
C HIS A 80 -19.83 6.65 6.38
N ALA A 81 -20.59 7.61 5.86
CA ALA A 81 -20.33 8.22 4.55
C ALA A 81 -18.94 8.86 4.49
N LEU A 82 -18.52 9.55 5.56
CA LEU A 82 -17.18 10.13 5.64
C LEU A 82 -16.10 9.05 5.65
N VAL A 83 -16.27 7.96 6.41
CA VAL A 83 -15.31 6.85 6.44
C VAL A 83 -15.20 6.20 5.06
N ASP A 84 -16.33 5.93 4.40
CA ASP A 84 -16.33 5.34 3.05
C ASP A 84 -15.61 6.25 2.04
N GLN A 85 -15.83 7.58 2.13
CA GLN A 85 -15.12 8.56 1.31
C GLN A 85 -13.61 8.55 1.56
N LEU A 86 -13.19 8.53 2.84
CA LEU A 86 -11.78 8.49 3.21
C LEU A 86 -11.11 7.19 2.76
N GLU A 87 -11.80 6.05 2.87
CA GLU A 87 -11.31 4.75 2.41
C GLU A 87 -11.11 4.74 0.89
N ALA A 88 -12.06 5.28 0.12
CA ALA A 88 -11.92 5.43 -1.32
C ALA A 88 -10.75 6.35 -1.70
N GLN A 89 -10.54 7.44 -0.95
CA GLN A 89 -9.43 8.37 -1.18
C GLN A 89 -8.07 7.72 -0.89
N VAL A 90 -7.96 6.94 0.19
CA VAL A 90 -6.74 6.18 0.52
C VAL A 90 -6.44 5.15 -0.56
N GLU A 91 -7.45 4.45 -1.08
CA GLU A 91 -7.27 3.47 -2.15
C GLU A 91 -6.75 4.14 -3.44
N LEU A 92 -7.33 5.28 -3.83
CA LEU A 92 -6.87 6.07 -4.97
C LEU A 92 -5.41 6.51 -4.79
N LEU A 93 -5.09 7.14 -3.65
CA LEU A 93 -3.74 7.61 -3.34
C LEU A 93 -2.71 6.46 -3.34
N THR A 94 -3.11 5.27 -2.88
CA THR A 94 -2.24 4.09 -2.87
C THR A 94 -1.90 3.64 -4.29
N ARG A 95 -2.90 3.61 -5.20
CA ARG A 95 -2.69 3.28 -6.61
C ARG A 95 -1.84 4.32 -7.33
N ASP A 96 -2.10 5.59 -7.08
CA ASP A 96 -1.32 6.69 -7.67
C ASP A 96 0.14 6.64 -7.19
N ASN A 97 0.37 6.40 -5.90
CA ASN A 97 1.71 6.27 -5.35
C ASN A 97 2.47 5.09 -5.97
N ALA A 98 1.81 3.94 -6.17
CA ALA A 98 2.40 2.79 -6.84
C ALA A 98 2.83 3.13 -8.28
N THR A 99 1.98 3.85 -9.02
CA THR A 99 2.27 4.30 -10.39
C THR A 99 3.46 5.27 -10.43
N LEU A 100 3.48 6.26 -9.53
CA LEU A 100 4.58 7.22 -9.42
C LEU A 100 5.92 6.55 -9.09
N ARG A 101 5.92 5.52 -8.24
CA ARG A 101 7.12 4.73 -7.93
C ARG A 101 7.63 4.01 -9.17
N GLN A 102 6.76 3.36 -9.93
CA GLN A 102 7.13 2.69 -11.18
C GLN A 102 7.75 3.67 -12.19
N HIS A 103 7.17 4.86 -12.34
CA HIS A 103 7.74 5.89 -13.21
C HIS A 103 9.12 6.35 -12.75
N ASN A 104 9.30 6.52 -11.44
CA ASN A 104 10.60 6.90 -10.87
C ASN A 104 11.67 5.83 -11.16
N ASP A 105 11.32 4.56 -10.99
CA ASP A 105 12.23 3.44 -11.24
C ASP A 105 12.64 3.37 -12.71
N LEU A 106 11.69 3.58 -13.64
CA LEU A 106 11.99 3.63 -15.07
C LEU A 106 12.92 4.81 -15.42
N ALA A 107 12.65 6.00 -14.89
CA ALA A 107 13.47 7.18 -15.14
C ALA A 107 14.91 6.99 -14.60
N ARG A 108 15.06 6.37 -13.43
CA ARG A 108 16.38 6.03 -12.87
C ARG A 108 17.15 5.06 -13.75
N GLU A 109 16.49 4.03 -14.28
CA GLU A 109 17.14 3.09 -15.20
C GLU A 109 17.51 3.74 -16.54
N GLN A 110 16.68 4.64 -17.08
CA GLN A 110 17.02 5.42 -18.27
C GLN A 110 18.26 6.29 -18.02
N LEU A 111 18.31 7.03 -16.91
CA LEU A 111 19.45 7.86 -16.55
C LEU A 111 20.74 7.04 -16.43
N LYS A 112 20.66 5.85 -15.81
CA LYS A 112 21.78 4.92 -15.70
C LYS A 112 22.26 4.43 -17.06
N ARG A 113 21.35 4.15 -18.00
CA ARG A 113 21.69 3.78 -19.38
C ARG A 113 22.38 4.92 -20.12
N LEU A 114 21.85 6.15 -20.03
CA LEU A 114 22.45 7.32 -20.65
C LEU A 114 23.87 7.58 -20.15
N ARG A 115 24.08 7.55 -18.83
CA ARG A 115 25.41 7.69 -18.22
C ARG A 115 26.42 6.64 -18.69
N ARG A 116 25.96 5.39 -18.91
CA ARG A 116 26.83 4.35 -19.48
C ARG A 116 27.21 4.64 -20.92
N ILE A 117 26.27 5.14 -21.73
CA ILE A 117 26.54 5.53 -23.12
C ILE A 117 27.54 6.69 -23.17
N GLU A 118 27.33 7.73 -22.34
CA GLU A 118 28.25 8.87 -22.22
C GLU A 118 29.66 8.42 -21.80
N ALA A 119 29.79 7.51 -20.83
CA ALA A 119 31.07 6.97 -20.40
C ALA A 119 31.79 6.21 -21.54
N ILE A 120 31.07 5.43 -22.33
CA ILE A 120 31.62 4.72 -23.50
C ILE A 120 32.06 5.72 -24.58
N ALA A 121 31.29 6.78 -24.81
CA ALA A 121 31.63 7.82 -25.77
C ALA A 121 32.92 8.57 -25.37
N HIS A 122 33.04 8.97 -24.10
CA HIS A 122 34.25 9.61 -23.58
C HIS A 122 35.49 8.68 -23.61
N ALA A 123 35.32 7.38 -23.32
CA ALA A 123 36.43 6.42 -23.39
C ALA A 123 36.94 6.14 -24.83
N LYS A 124 36.11 6.39 -25.85
CA LYS A 124 36.48 6.22 -27.27
C LYS A 124 37.11 7.48 -27.88
N GLN A 125 37.14 8.60 -27.16
CA GLN A 125 37.81 9.81 -27.61
C GLN A 125 39.32 9.63 -27.44
N PRO A 126 40.13 9.58 -28.52
CA PRO A 126 41.57 9.44 -28.40
C PRO A 126 42.15 10.64 -27.63
N PRO A 127 43.25 10.47 -26.86
CA PRO A 127 43.89 11.59 -26.21
C PRO A 127 44.19 12.64 -27.28
N ALA A 128 43.58 13.82 -27.12
CA ALA A 128 43.90 14.96 -27.97
C ALA A 128 45.42 15.12 -27.92
N SER A 129 46.07 15.01 -29.08
CA SER A 129 47.50 15.16 -29.27
C SER A 129 47.96 16.48 -28.65
N SER A 130 48.34 16.42 -27.38
CA SER A 130 49.14 17.42 -26.70
C SER A 130 50.58 17.06 -27.00
N GLU A 131 51.33 18.05 -27.51
CA GLU A 131 52.75 18.02 -27.90
C GLU A 131 53.00 17.47 -29.32
N ALA A 132 53.56 18.22 -30.27
CA ALA A 132 54.80 18.97 -30.13
C ALA A 132 54.78 20.33 -30.85
N SER A 133 54.84 21.40 -30.06
CA SER A 133 55.56 22.61 -30.47
C SER A 133 57.05 22.34 -30.28
N ALA A 134 57.70 21.84 -31.32
CA ALA A 134 59.16 21.83 -31.41
C ALA A 134 59.59 22.98 -32.32
N SER A 135 59.86 24.14 -31.72
CA SER A 135 60.77 25.12 -32.32
C SER A 135 62.19 24.83 -31.83
N PRO A 136 63.13 24.43 -32.70
CA PRO A 136 64.53 24.67 -32.46
C PRO A 136 64.96 25.91 -33.24
N HIS A 137 65.30 26.93 -32.47
CA HIS A 137 66.17 28.03 -32.85
C HIS A 137 67.55 27.49 -33.29
N ALA A 138 68.20 28.24 -34.20
CA ALA A 138 69.63 28.18 -34.60
C ALA A 138 69.99 27.19 -35.73
N ALA A 139 70.85 27.47 -36.71
CA ALA A 139 71.56 28.67 -37.18
C ALA A 139 72.29 28.30 -38.49
N THR A 140 72.84 29.33 -39.17
CA THR A 140 74.13 29.30 -39.89
C THR A 140 74.17 29.09 -41.42
N ALA A 141 74.64 30.18 -42.07
CA ALA A 141 75.63 30.28 -43.16
C ALA A 141 75.28 30.10 -44.66
N ALA A 142 75.60 31.20 -45.37
CA ALA A 142 76.53 31.30 -46.51
C ALA A 142 76.05 31.13 -47.96
N ASN A 143 76.74 31.93 -48.79
CA ASN A 143 76.80 32.05 -50.26
C ASN A 143 75.75 32.98 -50.88
N GLY A 144 76.12 34.00 -51.65
CA GLY A 144 77.42 34.51 -52.11
C GLY A 144 77.17 35.72 -52.99
#